data_AF-A0A2T0SW92-F1
#
_entry.id   AF-A0A2T0SW92-F1
#
_cell.length_a   1.000
_cell.length_b   1.000
_cell.length_c   1.000
_cell.angle_alpha   90.00
_cell.angle_beta   90.00
_cell.angle_gamma   90.00
#
_symmetry.space_group_name_H-M   'P 1'
#
loop_
_entity.id
_entity.type
_entity.pdbx_description
1 polymer ?
#
loop_
_entity_poly.entity_id
_entity_poly.type
_entity_poly.pdbx_seq_one_letter_code
_entity_poly.pdbx_strand_id
1 'polypeptide(L)'
;MGRLCCACKVGPTGNTGILEIWQDGKQIVDEQNVNIGYRELVKPYWEIGIYAWTSKSKYAERVLYYDEVRIGNATATYEIVKPGQTN
;
A
#
# COMPACT_ATOMS: atom_id res chain seq x y z
N MET A 1 -11.25 -14.19 1.54
CA MET A 1 -9.97 -13.58 1.96
C MET A 1 -9.72 -12.43 1.01
N GLY A 2 -9.58 -11.21 1.52
CA GLY A 2 -9.51 -10.00 0.68
C GLY A 2 -8.16 -9.87 -0.03
N ARG A 3 -8.16 -9.36 -1.27
CA ARG A 3 -6.95 -9.06 -2.04
C ARG A 3 -6.73 -7.56 -2.06
N LEU A 4 -5.53 -7.12 -1.70
CA LEU A 4 -5.16 -5.70 -1.72
C LEU A 4 -3.95 -5.51 -2.63
N CYS A 5 -3.99 -4.46 -3.44
CA CYS A 5 -2.84 -3.95 -4.18
C CYS A 5 -2.83 -2.43 -4.06
N CYS A 6 -1.64 -1.84 -3.98
CA CYS A 6 -1.48 -0.39 -4.01
C CYS A 6 -0.29 0.03 -4.87
N ALA A 7 -0.42 1.19 -5.49
CA ALA A 7 0.68 1.91 -6.10
C ALA A 7 0.77 3.28 -5.44
N CYS A 8 1.97 3.65 -5.03
CA CYS A 8 2.22 4.92 -4.37
C CYS A 8 3.49 5.55 -4.92
N LYS A 9 3.34 6.75 -5.48
CA LYS A 9 4.46 7.61 -5.84
C LYS A 9 4.52 8.76 -4.85
N VAL A 10 5.64 8.84 -4.13
CA VAL A 10 5.92 9.94 -3.21
C VAL A 10 6.15 11.22 -4.02
N GLY A 11 5.50 12.30 -3.60
CA GLY A 11 5.57 13.61 -4.25
C GLY A 11 5.24 14.67 -3.21
N PRO A 12 6.18 15.06 -2.34
CA PRO A 12 5.89 15.88 -1.16
C PRO A 12 5.62 17.35 -1.52
N THR A 13 5.99 17.76 -2.74
CA THR A 13 5.78 19.11 -3.26
C THR A 13 5.43 19.05 -4.75
N GLY A 14 4.64 20.03 -5.21
CA GLY A 14 4.40 20.24 -6.63
C GLY A 14 3.36 19.30 -7.25
N ASN A 15 2.51 18.64 -6.43
CA ASN A 15 1.35 17.88 -6.92
C ASN A 15 1.76 16.82 -7.96
N THR A 16 2.79 16.00 -7.66
CA THR A 16 3.27 14.94 -8.56
C THR A 16 3.08 13.53 -7.99
N GLY A 17 2.52 13.43 -6.78
CA GLY A 17 2.23 12.18 -6.12
C GLY A 17 1.03 11.48 -6.73
N ILE A 18 1.03 10.16 -6.58
CA ILE A 18 0.00 9.25 -7.12
C ILE A 18 -0.32 8.26 -6.01
N LEU A 19 -1.62 8.03 -5.78
CA LEU A 19 -2.10 6.96 -4.92
C LEU A 19 -3.20 6.19 -5.64
N GLU A 20 -2.94 4.90 -5.86
CA GLU A 20 -3.91 3.99 -6.44
C GLU A 20 -4.08 2.79 -5.50
N ILE A 21 -5.32 2.37 -5.28
CA ILE A 21 -5.64 1.22 -4.42
C ILE A 21 -6.65 0.35 -5.15
N TRP A 22 -6.35 -0.94 -5.20
CA TRP A 22 -7.26 -1.98 -5.67
C TRP A 22 -7.61 -2.90 -4.52
N GLN A 23 -8.90 -3.14 -4.36
CA GLN A 23 -9.41 -4.14 -3.44
C GLN A 23 -10.25 -5.14 -4.23
N ASP A 24 -9.95 -6.42 -4.05
CA ASP A 24 -10.66 -7.54 -4.68
C ASP A 24 -10.79 -7.39 -6.20
N GLY A 25 -9.74 -6.87 -6.83
CA GLY A 25 -9.68 -6.68 -8.29
C GLY A 25 -10.29 -5.38 -8.81
N LYS A 26 -10.93 -4.59 -7.95
CA LYS A 26 -11.54 -3.30 -8.32
C LYS A 26 -10.69 -2.15 -7.83
N GLN A 27 -10.42 -1.17 -8.70
CA GLN A 27 -9.81 0.09 -8.29
C GLN A 27 -10.81 0.89 -7.45
N ILE A 28 -10.43 1.19 -6.22
CA ILE A 28 -11.25 1.93 -5.24
C ILE A 28 -10.67 3.32 -4.94
N VAL A 29 -9.40 3.55 -5.25
CA VAL A 29 -8.73 4.86 -5.18
C VAL A 29 -7.90 5.05 -6.44
N ASP A 30 -8.00 6.25 -7.03
CA ASP A 30 -7.22 6.73 -8.16
C ASP A 30 -7.01 8.24 -7.96
N GLU A 31 -6.03 8.59 -7.14
CA GLU A 31 -5.67 9.97 -6.85
C GLU A 31 -4.40 10.35 -7.62
N GLN A 32 -4.52 11.38 -8.43
CA GLN A 32 -3.44 11.91 -9.26
C GLN A 32 -3.12 13.34 -8.82
N ASN A 33 -1.84 13.72 -8.97
CA ASN A 33 -1.35 15.07 -8.67
C ASN A 33 -1.59 15.50 -7.21
N VAL A 34 -1.41 14.58 -6.26
CA VAL A 34 -1.56 14.82 -4.82
C VAL A 34 -0.20 15.02 -4.15
N ASN A 35 -0.21 15.66 -2.98
CA ASN A 35 1.00 15.76 -2.16
C ASN A 35 1.06 14.55 -1.22
N ILE A 36 2.10 13.72 -1.39
CA ILE A 36 2.32 12.51 -0.59
C ILE A 36 3.74 12.53 -0.04
N GLY A 37 3.87 12.33 1.27
CA GLY A 37 5.14 12.24 1.99
C GLY A 37 5.60 13.55 2.63
N TYR A 38 6.83 13.54 3.15
CA TYR A 38 7.47 14.69 3.78
C TYR A 38 8.65 15.17 2.94
N ARG A 39 8.91 16.47 2.95
CA ARG A 39 9.96 17.08 2.13
C ARG A 39 11.36 16.61 2.56
N GLU A 40 11.53 16.31 3.84
CA GLU A 40 12.78 15.92 4.46
C GLU A 40 13.02 14.40 4.44
N LEU A 41 11.99 13.59 4.17
CA LEU A 41 12.08 12.13 4.08
C LEU A 41 11.97 11.67 2.62
N VAL A 42 13.14 11.40 2.03
CA VAL A 42 13.26 11.09 0.60
C VAL A 42 12.90 9.61 0.30
N LYS A 43 12.85 8.74 1.30
CA LYS A 43 12.70 7.29 1.10
C LYS A 43 11.86 6.62 2.19
N PRO A 44 10.53 6.55 2.06
CA PRO A 44 9.75 5.66 2.91
C PRO A 44 10.13 4.21 2.62
N TYR A 45 9.99 3.37 3.63
CA TYR A 45 10.08 1.91 3.52
C TYR A 45 8.72 1.31 3.86
N TRP A 46 8.45 0.13 3.32
CA TRP A 46 7.17 -0.54 3.48
C TRP A 46 7.24 -1.51 4.66
N GLU A 47 6.21 -1.46 5.51
CA GLU A 47 6.00 -2.39 6.61
C GLU A 47 4.56 -2.94 6.53
N ILE A 48 4.39 -4.21 6.91
CA ILE A 48 3.08 -4.83 7.11
C ILE A 48 3.08 -5.58 8.43
N GLY A 49 1.98 -5.47 9.17
CA GLY A 49 1.82 -6.15 10.44
C GLY A 49 0.71 -5.53 11.28
N ILE A 50 0.63 -5.97 12.53
CA ILE A 50 -0.26 -5.37 13.52
C ILE A 50 0.50 -4.24 14.20
N TYR A 51 0.18 -3.00 13.84
CA TYR A 51 0.68 -1.83 14.53
C TYR A 51 -0.28 -1.40 15.65
N ALA A 52 0.11 -1.64 16.91
CA ALA A 52 -0.74 -1.44 18.10
C ALA A 52 -0.65 -0.02 18.69
N TRP A 53 -0.76 1.01 17.86
CA TRP A 53 -0.65 2.40 18.31
C TRP A 53 -1.86 2.85 19.15
N THR A 54 -1.57 3.56 20.25
CA THR A 54 -2.49 4.10 21.28
C THR A 54 -3.16 3.11 22.26
N SER A 55 -2.79 1.83 22.29
CA SER A 55 -3.25 0.89 23.34
C SER A 55 -4.79 0.85 23.56
N LYS A 56 -5.58 1.19 22.54
CA LYS A 56 -7.06 1.19 22.56
C LYS A 56 -7.67 -0.18 22.23
N SER A 57 -6.87 -1.24 22.17
CA SER A 57 -7.40 -2.58 21.90
C SER A 57 -8.23 -3.06 23.08
N LYS A 58 -9.49 -3.44 22.82
CA LYS A 58 -10.30 -4.21 23.78
C LYS A 58 -10.01 -5.72 23.72
N TYR A 59 -9.24 -6.16 22.72
CA TYR A 59 -8.93 -7.57 22.48
C TYR A 59 -7.54 -7.90 23.02
N ALA A 60 -7.44 -9.04 23.71
CA ALA A 60 -6.20 -9.57 24.26
C ALA A 60 -5.29 -10.17 23.18
N GLU A 61 -5.87 -10.72 22.10
CA GLU A 61 -5.15 -11.32 20.99
C GLU A 61 -5.70 -10.82 19.65
N ARG A 62 -4.81 -10.69 18.68
CA ARG A 62 -5.12 -10.36 17.29
C ARG A 62 -4.19 -11.15 16.40
N VAL A 63 -4.75 -11.80 15.39
CA VAL A 63 -3.98 -12.58 14.42
C VAL A 63 -4.21 -11.99 13.04
N LEU A 64 -3.12 -11.73 12.33
CA LEU A 64 -3.12 -11.25 10.96
C LEU A 64 -2.42 -12.29 10.08
N TYR A 65 -3.10 -12.75 9.04
CA TYR A 65 -2.54 -13.61 8.01
C TYR A 65 -2.34 -12.79 6.74
N TYR A 66 -1.17 -12.92 6.14
CA TYR A 66 -0.83 -12.35 4.85
C TYR A 66 -0.16 -13.43 4.01
N ASP A 67 -0.41 -13.38 2.71
CA ASP A 67 0.19 -14.26 1.72
C ASP A 67 0.39 -13.45 0.43
N GLU A 68 1.24 -13.94 -0.47
CA GLU A 68 1.51 -13.36 -1.78
C GLU A 68 1.97 -11.89 -1.75
N VAL A 69 2.82 -11.55 -0.77
CA VAL A 69 3.43 -10.21 -0.69
C VAL A 69 4.41 -10.02 -1.86
N ARG A 70 4.13 -9.05 -2.73
CA ARG A 70 4.97 -8.67 -3.87
C ARG A 70 5.19 -7.16 -3.86
N ILE A 71 6.43 -6.72 -4.05
CA ILE A 71 6.78 -5.31 -4.19
C ILE A 71 7.41 -5.10 -5.57
N GLY A 72 6.80 -4.22 -6.34
CA GLY A 72 7.28 -3.81 -7.64
C GLY A 72 8.25 -2.64 -7.58
N ASN A 73 9.05 -2.46 -8.63
CA ASN A 73 9.85 -1.25 -8.84
C ASN A 73 9.06 -0.22 -9.67
N ALA A 74 9.73 0.84 -10.14
CA ALA A 74 9.10 1.92 -10.93
C ALA A 74 8.47 1.48 -12.27
N THR A 75 8.77 0.27 -12.76
CA THR A 75 8.18 -0.28 -14.00
C THR A 75 7.14 -1.36 -13.73
N ALA A 76 6.86 -1.67 -12.46
CA ALA A 76 5.85 -2.66 -12.12
C ALA A 76 4.44 -2.14 -12.43
N THR A 77 3.57 -3.07 -12.83
CA THR A 77 2.17 -2.79 -13.11
C THR A 77 1.30 -3.58 -12.13
N TYR A 78 0.03 -3.17 -11.99
CA TYR A 78 -0.97 -3.92 -11.22
C TYR A 78 -0.98 -5.42 -11.58
N GLU A 79 -0.87 -5.73 -12.87
CA GLU A 79 -0.87 -7.11 -13.37
C GLU A 79 0.32 -7.93 -12.85
N ILE A 80 1.47 -7.32 -12.55
CA ILE A 80 2.67 -8.01 -12.06
C ILE A 80 2.61 -8.27 -10.54
N VAL A 81 1.97 -7.37 -9.79
CA VAL A 81 2.00 -7.42 -8.32
C VAL A 81 0.70 -7.93 -7.69
N LYS A 82 -0.40 -8.00 -8.44
CA LYS A 82 -1.68 -8.44 -7.90
C LYS A 82 -1.61 -9.89 -7.36
N PRO A 83 -2.29 -10.19 -6.24
CA PRO A 83 -2.41 -11.56 -5.72
C PRO A 83 -3.16 -12.50 -6.69
N GLY A 84 -2.93 -13.81 -6.55
CA GLY A 84 -3.61 -14.85 -7.32
C GLY A 84 -3.03 -15.12 -8.70
N GLN A 85 -1.75 -14.80 -8.93
CA GLN A 85 -1.06 -15.23 -10.15
C GLN A 85 -0.69 -16.71 -10.05
N THR A 86 -1.02 -17.49 -11.09
CA THR A 86 -0.47 -18.84 -11.27
C THR A 86 0.94 -18.72 -11.84
N ASN A 87 1.92 -19.34 -11.19
CA ASN A 87 3.25 -19.55 -11.78
C ASN A 87 3.18 -20.41 -13.04
#